data_AF-A0AAX0R042-F1
#
_entry.id   AF-A0AAX0R042-F1
#
_cell.length_a   1.000
_cell.length_b   1.000
_cell.length_c   1.000
_cell.angle_alpha   90.00
_cell.angle_beta   90.00
_cell.angle_gamma   90.00
#
_symmetry.space_group_name_H-M   'P 1'
#
loop_
_entity.id
_entity.type
_entity.pdbx_description
1 polymer ?
#
loop_
_entity_poly.entity_id
_entity_poly.type
_entity_poly.pdbx_seq_one_letter_code
_entity_poly.pdbx_strand_id
1 'polypeptide(L)'
;ALIRHGGSAAYYAARRDYIQMPCLDAFRDDASYVAVLSHEITHWTGAPRRLDRDLSRYAKDRSERAREELIAELGSAFLCADLGIVPELEPRPDHACYLDGWLKVLGNDKRAIFSAAAHAQRALDYLHSLQPELDEEEAA
;
A
#
# COMPACT_ATOMS: atom_id res chain seq x y z
N ALA A 1 -3.97 12.54 0.27
CA ALA A 1 -2.51 12.53 0.56
C ALA A 1 -1.80 13.54 -0.33
N LEU A 2 -0.63 14.10 0.08
CA LEU A 2 0.23 14.86 -0.83
C LEU A 2 1.09 13.88 -1.64
N ILE A 3 0.91 13.86 -2.96
CA ILE A 3 1.69 13.02 -3.90
C ILE A 3 2.65 13.94 -4.66
N ARG A 4 3.92 13.54 -4.74
CA ARG A 4 4.97 14.24 -5.49
C ARG A 4 5.50 13.32 -6.58
N HIS A 5 5.81 13.89 -7.74
CA HIS A 5 6.38 13.16 -8.87
C HIS A 5 7.83 13.57 -9.12
N GLY A 6 8.66 12.61 -9.53
CA GLY A 6 10.07 12.80 -9.87
C GLY A 6 10.98 11.72 -9.25
N GLY A 7 12.25 11.72 -9.66
CA GLY A 7 13.20 10.68 -9.26
C GLY A 7 12.83 9.30 -9.85
N SER A 8 13.44 8.25 -9.28
CA SER A 8 13.34 6.88 -9.80
C SER A 8 12.78 5.86 -8.81
N ALA A 9 12.26 6.31 -7.66
CA ALA A 9 11.77 5.43 -6.60
C ALA A 9 10.42 5.92 -6.07
N ALA A 10 9.55 4.97 -5.74
CA ALA A 10 8.32 5.21 -5.01
C ALA A 10 8.53 4.90 -3.53
N TYR A 11 7.94 5.73 -2.65
CA TYR A 11 7.95 5.50 -1.20
C TYR A 11 7.02 6.47 -0.47
N TYR A 12 6.47 6.03 0.66
CA TYR A 12 5.88 6.89 1.66
C TYR A 12 6.93 7.47 2.63
N ALA A 13 7.07 8.79 2.65
CA ALA A 13 8.01 9.50 3.51
C ALA A 13 7.41 9.81 4.90
N ALA A 14 7.33 8.80 5.78
CA ALA A 14 6.60 8.89 7.06
C ALA A 14 6.89 10.15 7.92
N ARG A 15 8.16 10.60 7.99
CA ARG A 15 8.53 11.79 8.78
C ARG A 15 8.00 13.11 8.20
N ARG A 16 7.83 13.18 6.88
CA ARG A 16 7.43 14.39 6.15
C ARG A 16 6.00 14.30 5.61
N ASP A 17 5.34 13.16 5.81
CA ASP A 17 3.96 12.87 5.46
C ASP A 17 3.59 13.17 3.99
N TYR A 18 4.35 12.62 3.05
CA TYR A 18 4.03 12.66 1.62
C TYR A 18 4.39 11.34 0.94
N ILE A 19 3.80 11.10 -0.22
CA ILE A 19 4.13 9.97 -1.10
C ILE A 19 5.00 10.50 -2.25
N GLN A 20 6.16 9.88 -2.45
CA GLN A 20 7.00 10.08 -3.64
C GLN A 20 6.63 9.03 -4.67
N MET A 21 6.44 9.47 -5.91
CA MET A 21 6.28 8.61 -7.08
C MET A 21 7.31 9.02 -8.15
N PRO A 22 7.85 8.09 -8.94
CA PRO A 22 8.41 8.41 -10.25
C PRO A 22 7.38 9.12 -11.15
N CYS A 23 7.84 9.78 -12.21
CA CYS A 23 6.93 10.29 -13.25
C CYS A 23 6.17 9.13 -13.92
N LEU A 24 4.96 9.38 -14.43
CA LEU A 24 4.12 8.35 -15.05
C LEU A 24 4.86 7.61 -16.17
N ASP A 25 5.63 8.30 -17.00
CA ASP A 25 6.42 7.73 -18.10
C ASP A 25 7.50 6.72 -17.65
N ALA A 26 7.81 6.65 -16.36
CA ALA A 26 8.71 5.64 -15.79
C ALA A 26 8.01 4.30 -15.52
N PHE A 27 6.68 4.26 -15.64
CA PHE A 27 5.87 3.06 -15.49
C PHE A 27 5.55 2.47 -16.86
N ARG A 28 5.39 1.15 -16.90
CA ARG A 28 5.03 0.44 -18.12
C ARG A 28 3.61 0.83 -18.60
N ASP A 29 2.70 0.97 -17.65
CA ASP A 29 1.29 1.27 -17.89
C ASP A 29 0.67 1.98 -16.67
N ASP A 30 -0.50 2.58 -16.88
CA ASP A 30 -1.23 3.31 -15.85
C ASP A 30 -1.64 2.40 -14.68
N ALA A 31 -1.98 1.15 -14.96
CA ALA A 31 -2.37 0.18 -13.93
C ALA A 31 -1.20 -0.13 -12.97
N SER A 32 0.02 -0.19 -13.48
CA SER A 32 1.25 -0.39 -12.72
C SER A 32 1.57 0.81 -11.84
N TYR A 33 1.34 2.02 -12.36
CA TYR A 33 1.42 3.24 -11.56
C TYR A 33 0.41 3.21 -10.42
N VAL A 34 -0.85 2.88 -10.70
CA VAL A 34 -1.89 2.80 -9.66
C VAL A 34 -1.59 1.72 -8.64
N ALA A 35 -1.05 0.56 -9.04
CA ALA A 35 -0.65 -0.48 -8.11
C ALA A 35 0.50 -0.03 -7.17
N VAL A 36 1.52 0.67 -7.68
CA VAL A 36 2.53 1.30 -6.80
C VAL A 36 1.88 2.32 -5.87
N LEU A 37 1.09 3.23 -6.41
CA LEU A 37 0.49 4.29 -5.62
C LEU A 37 -0.42 3.72 -4.53
N SER A 38 -1.15 2.64 -4.83
CA SER A 38 -2.03 1.93 -3.89
C SER A 38 -1.24 1.27 -2.77
N HIS A 39 -0.04 0.76 -3.05
CA HIS A 39 0.89 0.28 -2.02
C HIS A 39 1.33 1.44 -1.10
N GLU A 40 1.85 2.52 -1.69
CA GLU A 40 2.38 3.66 -0.92
C GLU A 40 1.30 4.42 -0.14
N ILE A 41 0.09 4.53 -0.70
CA ILE A 41 -1.04 5.16 0.01
C ILE A 41 -1.54 4.27 1.14
N THR A 42 -1.42 2.94 1.03
CA THR A 42 -1.69 2.04 2.15
C THR A 42 -0.71 2.29 3.30
N HIS A 43 0.60 2.42 3.03
CA HIS A 43 1.56 2.86 4.05
C HIS A 43 1.21 4.24 4.62
N TRP A 44 0.82 5.19 3.76
CA TRP A 44 0.42 6.52 4.18
C TRP A 44 -0.68 6.45 5.24
N THR A 45 -1.71 5.60 5.09
CA THR A 45 -2.77 5.46 6.12
C THR A 45 -2.27 5.08 7.52
N GLY A 46 -1.06 4.52 7.65
CA GLY A 46 -0.51 4.03 8.92
C GLY A 46 -0.03 5.09 9.89
N ALA A 47 0.04 6.36 9.50
CA ALA A 47 0.58 7.40 10.40
C ALA A 47 -0.27 7.63 11.67
N PRO A 48 0.31 8.18 12.75
CA PRO A 48 -0.37 8.36 14.04
C PRO A 48 -1.66 9.19 14.01
N ARG A 49 -1.80 10.10 13.05
CA ARG A 49 -3.01 10.93 12.89
C ARG A 49 -4.11 10.24 12.07
N ARG A 50 -3.90 9.00 11.65
CA ARG A 50 -4.77 8.22 10.78
C ARG A 50 -5.09 6.89 11.46
N LEU A 51 -4.51 5.78 11.01
CA LEU A 51 -4.76 4.46 11.58
C LEU A 51 -3.74 4.04 12.65
N ASP A 52 -2.76 4.89 12.96
CA ASP A 52 -1.80 4.73 14.06
C ASP A 52 -1.19 3.32 14.14
N ARG A 53 -0.67 2.82 13.01
CA ARG A 53 0.10 1.58 13.01
C ARG A 53 1.49 1.87 13.57
N ASP A 54 1.96 1.05 14.50
CA ASP A 54 3.29 1.23 15.10
C ASP A 54 4.39 0.88 14.09
N LEU A 55 4.99 1.91 13.50
CA LEU A 55 6.11 1.81 12.56
C LEU A 55 7.46 2.17 13.20
N SER A 56 7.52 2.32 14.54
CA SER A 56 8.73 2.76 15.25
C SER A 56 9.93 1.82 15.06
N ARG A 57 9.66 0.55 14.77
CA ARG A 57 10.64 -0.52 14.55
C ARG A 57 10.83 -0.89 13.08
N TYR A 58 10.10 -0.28 12.16
CA TYR A 58 10.12 -0.63 10.73
C TYR A 58 11.54 -0.66 10.14
N ALA A 59 12.37 0.34 10.46
CA ALA A 59 13.76 0.40 9.96
C ALA A 59 14.75 -0.49 10.74
N LYS A 60 14.35 -0.98 11.93
CA LYS A 60 15.24 -1.67 12.90
C LYS A 60 15.03 -3.17 12.92
N ASP A 61 13.84 -3.64 12.55
CA ASP A 61 13.42 -5.03 12.67
C ASP A 61 12.86 -5.53 11.34
N ARG A 62 13.48 -6.56 10.79
CA ARG A 62 13.08 -7.15 9.50
C ARG A 62 11.70 -7.79 9.55
N SER A 63 11.30 -8.35 10.68
CA SER A 63 9.99 -9.00 10.85
C SER A 63 8.88 -7.96 10.94
N GLU A 64 9.12 -6.86 11.66
CA GLU A 64 8.18 -5.73 11.72
C GLU A 64 8.03 -5.06 10.36
N ARG A 65 9.15 -4.86 9.64
CA ARG A 65 9.12 -4.40 8.26
C ARG A 65 8.28 -5.33 7.39
N ALA A 66 8.57 -6.64 7.39
CA ALA A 66 7.85 -7.61 6.58
C ALA A 66 6.33 -7.64 6.88
N ARG A 67 5.92 -7.39 8.14
CA ARG A 67 4.50 -7.29 8.50
C ARG A 67 3.85 -6.06 7.88
N GLU A 68 4.47 -4.90 7.95
CA GLU A 68 3.91 -3.67 7.35
C GLU A 68 3.91 -3.73 5.82
N GLU A 69 4.94 -4.30 5.19
CA GLU A 69 4.96 -4.55 3.75
C GLU A 69 3.84 -5.49 3.31
N LEU A 70 3.55 -6.54 4.10
CA LEU A 70 2.43 -7.43 3.82
C LEU A 70 1.08 -6.70 3.87
N ILE A 71 0.92 -5.76 4.81
CA ILE A 71 -0.28 -4.91 4.89
C ILE A 71 -0.37 -4.01 3.65
N ALA A 72 0.72 -3.38 3.23
CA ALA A 72 0.76 -2.50 2.07
C ALA A 72 0.47 -3.23 0.75
N GLU A 73 1.01 -4.43 0.58
CA GLU A 73 0.78 -5.26 -0.61
C GLU A 73 -0.65 -5.79 -0.68
N LEU A 74 -1.21 -6.25 0.44
CA LEU A 74 -2.63 -6.63 0.50
C LEU A 74 -3.54 -5.43 0.26
N GLY A 75 -3.22 -4.26 0.82
CA GLY A 75 -3.97 -3.02 0.58
C GLY A 75 -3.92 -2.58 -0.88
N SER A 76 -2.75 -2.69 -1.52
CA SER A 76 -2.61 -2.44 -2.96
C SER A 76 -3.50 -3.37 -3.78
N ALA A 77 -3.45 -4.67 -3.50
CA ALA A 77 -4.27 -5.66 -4.18
C ALA A 77 -5.77 -5.41 -3.98
N PHE A 78 -6.20 -5.10 -2.76
CA PHE A 78 -7.61 -4.82 -2.47
C PHE A 78 -8.08 -3.55 -3.18
N LEU A 79 -7.29 -2.48 -3.14
CA LEU A 79 -7.67 -1.20 -3.78
C LEU A 79 -7.68 -1.32 -5.31
N CYS A 80 -6.74 -2.04 -5.90
CA CYS A 80 -6.76 -2.34 -7.34
C CYS A 80 -8.01 -3.15 -7.71
N ALA A 81 -8.36 -4.17 -6.91
CA ALA A 81 -9.56 -4.97 -7.14
C ALA A 81 -10.85 -4.14 -7.03
N ASP A 82 -10.93 -3.26 -6.03
CA ASP A 82 -12.07 -2.35 -5.83
C ASP A 82 -12.24 -1.36 -7.00
N LEU A 83 -11.14 -0.82 -7.51
CA LEU A 83 -11.13 0.09 -8.67
C LEU A 83 -11.28 -0.62 -10.03
N GLY A 84 -11.40 -1.94 -10.06
CA GLY A 84 -11.45 -2.72 -11.31
C GLY A 84 -10.14 -2.68 -12.12
N ILE A 85 -9.01 -2.39 -11.46
CA ILE A 85 -7.69 -2.27 -12.08
C ILE A 85 -6.98 -3.61 -11.97
N VAL A 86 -6.64 -4.19 -13.12
CA VAL A 86 -5.81 -5.39 -13.21
C VAL A 86 -4.45 -4.97 -13.78
N PRO A 87 -3.42 -4.75 -12.94
CA PRO A 87 -2.08 -4.49 -13.46
C PRO A 87 -1.59 -5.72 -14.22
N GLU A 88 -0.94 -5.50 -15.36
CA GLU A 88 -0.31 -6.60 -16.10
C GLU A 88 0.80 -7.18 -15.20
N LEU A 89 0.65 -8.44 -14.79
CA LEU A 89 1.50 -9.06 -13.78
C LEU A 89 2.91 -9.31 -14.34
N GLU A 90 3.82 -8.38 -14.07
CA GLU A 90 5.26 -8.63 -14.22
C GLU A 90 5.89 -8.56 -12.83
N PRO A 91 6.57 -9.63 -12.37
CA PRO A 91 7.16 -9.65 -11.04
C PRO A 91 8.14 -8.49 -10.90
N ARG A 92 7.89 -7.55 -9.98
CA ARG A 92 8.90 -6.54 -9.69
C ARG A 92 10.15 -7.22 -9.11
N PRO A 93 11.36 -6.78 -9.49
CA PRO A 93 12.60 -7.41 -9.01
C PRO A 93 12.74 -7.43 -7.47
N ASP A 94 12.08 -6.52 -6.76
CA ASP A 94 12.06 -6.41 -5.30
C ASP A 94 10.97 -7.26 -4.60
N HIS A 95 9.96 -7.78 -5.32
CA HIS A 95 8.96 -8.71 -4.76
C HIS A 95 9.63 -9.95 -4.12
N ALA A 96 10.72 -10.43 -4.72
CA ALA A 96 11.44 -11.61 -4.21
C ALA A 96 12.03 -11.39 -2.80
N CYS A 97 12.38 -10.15 -2.43
CA CYS A 97 12.95 -9.86 -1.12
C CYS A 97 11.91 -9.90 0.01
N TYR A 98 10.63 -9.65 -0.31
CA TYR A 98 9.51 -9.70 0.61
C TYR A 98 8.89 -11.09 0.71
N LEU A 99 8.91 -11.88 -0.37
CA LEU A 99 8.40 -13.25 -0.42
C LEU A 99 9.07 -14.18 0.61
N ASP A 100 10.39 -14.13 0.78
CA ASP A 100 11.09 -14.93 1.82
C ASP A 100 10.69 -14.48 3.25
N GLY A 101 10.47 -13.18 3.44
CA GLY A 101 9.96 -12.61 4.69
C GLY A 101 8.53 -13.07 5.00
N TRP A 102 7.64 -13.02 4.01
CA TRP A 102 6.26 -13.46 4.14
C TRP A 102 6.16 -14.96 4.39
N LEU A 103 6.94 -15.79 3.68
CA LEU A 103 6.99 -17.24 3.93
C LEU A 103 7.43 -17.56 5.37
N LYS A 104 8.39 -16.82 5.93
CA LYS A 104 8.80 -16.95 7.34
C LYS A 104 7.72 -16.51 8.31
N VAL A 105 7.04 -15.40 8.04
CA VAL A 105 5.94 -14.89 8.89
C VAL A 105 4.75 -15.87 8.86
N LEU A 106 4.34 -16.32 7.67
CA LEU A 106 3.21 -17.23 7.46
C LEU A 106 3.50 -18.66 7.94
N GLY A 107 4.75 -19.11 7.82
CA GLY A 107 5.20 -20.40 8.34
C GLY A 107 5.19 -20.46 9.87
N ASN A 108 5.51 -19.34 10.53
CA ASN A 108 5.56 -19.25 12.00
C ASN A 108 4.22 -18.87 12.64
N ASP A 109 3.37 -18.10 11.95
CA ASP A 109 2.05 -17.69 12.44
C ASP A 109 1.00 -17.66 11.32
N LYS A 110 0.17 -18.70 11.26
CA LYS A 110 -0.93 -18.82 10.30
C LYS A 110 -2.01 -17.74 10.46
N ARG A 111 -2.05 -17.03 11.59
CA ARG A 111 -2.98 -15.91 11.82
C ARG A 111 -2.44 -14.57 11.32
N ALA A 112 -1.15 -14.49 11.03
CA ALA A 112 -0.51 -13.26 10.57
C ALA A 112 -1.15 -12.73 9.27
N ILE A 113 -1.54 -13.61 8.35
CA ILE A 113 -2.22 -13.21 7.10
C ILE A 113 -3.58 -12.55 7.38
N PHE A 114 -4.36 -13.09 8.30
CA PHE A 114 -5.68 -12.54 8.65
C PHE A 114 -5.54 -11.18 9.34
N SER A 115 -4.55 -11.04 10.22
CA SER A 115 -4.25 -9.76 10.84
C SER A 115 -3.82 -8.71 9.81
N ALA A 116 -2.90 -9.07 8.90
CA ALA A 116 -2.46 -8.17 7.84
C ALA A 116 -3.62 -7.76 6.91
N ALA A 117 -4.45 -8.72 6.49
CA ALA A 117 -5.64 -8.45 5.70
C ALA A 117 -6.64 -7.53 6.43
N ALA A 118 -6.86 -7.73 7.73
CA ALA A 118 -7.74 -6.86 8.52
C ALA A 118 -7.18 -5.43 8.69
N HIS A 119 -5.85 -5.27 8.73
CA HIS A 119 -5.22 -3.95 8.69
C HIS A 119 -5.31 -3.31 7.30
N ALA A 120 -5.13 -4.08 6.23
CA ALA A 120 -5.27 -3.62 4.86
C ALA A 120 -6.72 -3.17 4.57
N GLN A 121 -7.72 -3.94 4.99
CA GLN A 121 -9.13 -3.56 4.84
C GLN A 121 -9.44 -2.25 5.55
N ARG A 122 -8.97 -2.07 6.80
CA ARG A 122 -9.13 -0.79 7.52
C ARG A 122 -8.48 0.38 6.80
N ALA A 123 -7.36 0.15 6.11
CA ALA A 123 -6.73 1.18 5.27
C ALA A 123 -7.63 1.58 4.11
N LEU A 124 -8.22 0.61 3.40
CA LEU A 124 -9.20 0.87 2.35
C LEU A 124 -10.42 1.62 2.87
N ASP A 125 -11.05 1.12 3.94
CA ASP A 125 -12.24 1.74 4.53
C ASP A 125 -11.98 3.22 4.88
N TYR A 126 -10.79 3.50 5.44
CA TYR A 126 -10.35 4.86 5.70
C TYR A 126 -10.21 5.67 4.41
N LEU A 127 -9.59 5.14 3.35
CA LEU A 127 -9.46 5.85 2.07
C LEU A 127 -10.82 6.12 1.40
N HIS A 128 -11.77 5.18 1.48
CA HIS A 128 -13.13 5.37 1.00
C HIS A 128 -13.86 6.46 1.79
N SER A 129 -13.68 6.50 3.11
CA SER A 129 -14.28 7.55 3.96
C SER A 129 -13.77 8.97 3.66
N LEU A 130 -12.66 9.10 2.92
CA LEU A 130 -12.12 10.38 2.47
C LEU A 130 -12.64 10.81 1.10
N GLN A 131 -13.34 9.94 0.37
CA GLN A 131 -13.94 10.29 -0.90
C GLN A 131 -15.18 11.18 -0.66
N PRO A 132 -15.49 12.11 -1.58
CA PRO A 132 -16.73 12.86 -1.50
C PRO A 132 -17.92 11.89 -1.53
N GLU A 133 -18.98 12.20 -0.78
CA GLU A 133 -20.27 11.56 -0.99
C GLU A 133 -20.71 11.94 -2.41
N LEU A 134 -20.90 10.93 -3.28
CA LEU A 134 -21.47 11.15 -4.60
C LEU A 134 -22.96 11.42 -4.39
N ASP A 135 -23.40 12.66 -4.57
CA ASP A 135 -24.83 12.95 -4.67
C ASP A 135 -25.39 12.18 -5.86
N GLU A 136 -26.30 11.22 -5.61
CA GLU A 136 -26.88 10.31 -6.62
C GLU A 136 -27.64 11.04 -7.75
N GLU A 137 -27.81 12.38 -7.67
CA GLU A 137 -28.49 13.20 -8.68
C GLU A 137 -27.66 13.46 -9.96
N GLU A 138 -26.33 13.35 -9.94
CA GLU A 138 -25.50 13.58 -11.15
C GLU A 138 -25.29 12.33 -12.03
N ALA A 139 -25.74 11.15 -11.58
CA ALA A 139 -25.56 9.88 -12.28
C ALA A 139 -26.83 9.33 -12.97
N ALA A 140 -27.94 10.07 -12.96
CA ALA A 140 -29.21 9.73 -13.61
C ALA A 140 -29.56 10.65 -14.78
#